data_AF-A0A7C6WXW4-F1
#
_entry.id   AF-A0A7C6WXW4-F1
#
_cell.length_a   1.000
_cell.length_b   1.000
_cell.length_c   1.000
_cell.angle_alpha   90.00
_cell.angle_beta   90.00
_cell.angle_gamma   90.00
#
_symmetry.space_group_name_H-M   'P 1'
#
loop_
_entity.id
_entity.type
_entity.pdbx_description
1 polymer ?
#
loop_
_entity_poly.entity_id
_entity_poly.type
_entity_poly.pdbx_seq_one_letter_code
_entity_poly.pdbx_strand_id
1 'polypeptide(L)'
;MAFRRSRRDRKRRQDDLTLQHTYSREGDDAPLPYLDDAPWDSAAPNAWEEWSATAVWQQEPEAPVRATRRNGLWFLVVVICLGLLGGMCYVVFDAYQPNDTFELKLDWMKRDTFFDGVFVDGVHVGGMTMAQAEQALQMDGAAQHQGLDISLTVDKDTLKITNAQLPFERNTQAVLETAYAIGRQGFPWMLGSGHTPFETRFQHTQQTLRKQAHLSTQVTYDEAQLRALANSIAAERTRQPINAIIAEFDFQTRNFTVTQDMPGAVLNADLLFARLKAALDAGEYTASLAIETVPVLPTVTSVELKNGFARLASFSTNTTSDEKRNTNIRLAAQAISGTTLMPNETFSFNERVGERTA
;
A
#
# COMPACT_ATOMS: atom_id res chain seq x y z
N MET A 1 -47.55 18.82 -23.55
CA MET A 1 -47.71 18.87 -25.02
C MET A 1 -46.40 18.42 -25.64
N ALA A 2 -46.41 17.25 -26.25
CA ALA A 2 -45.26 16.65 -26.92
C ALA A 2 -45.28 17.03 -28.40
N PHE A 3 -44.12 17.39 -28.97
CA PHE A 3 -43.93 17.34 -30.42
C PHE A 3 -42.69 16.49 -30.73
N ARG A 4 -42.97 15.23 -31.07
CA ARG A 4 -42.11 14.33 -31.84
C ARG A 4 -42.73 14.21 -33.22
N ARG A 5 -41.94 14.38 -34.28
CA ARG A 5 -42.03 13.78 -35.63
C ARG A 5 -40.92 14.43 -36.48
N SER A 6 -40.24 13.81 -37.43
CA SER A 6 -40.05 12.42 -37.85
C SER A 6 -39.30 12.48 -39.19
N ARG A 7 -38.11 11.86 -39.26
CA ARG A 7 -37.56 11.00 -40.33
C ARG A 7 -37.52 11.43 -41.82
N ARG A 8 -36.41 11.01 -42.44
CA ARG A 8 -36.17 10.66 -43.87
C ARG A 8 -35.98 11.87 -44.79
N ASP A 9 -35.12 11.88 -45.80
CA ASP A 9 -34.27 10.89 -46.46
C ASP A 9 -33.32 11.70 -47.35
N ARG A 10 -32.02 11.41 -47.39
CA ARG A 10 -31.21 11.55 -48.62
C ARG A 10 -29.89 10.81 -48.47
N LYS A 11 -29.92 9.57 -48.93
CA LYS A 11 -28.75 8.72 -49.18
C LYS A 11 -28.36 8.88 -50.67
N ARG A 12 -27.05 8.79 -50.94
CA ARG A 12 -26.35 8.52 -52.22
C ARG A 12 -25.93 9.70 -53.12
N ARG A 13 -24.63 9.98 -53.10
CA ARG A 13 -23.58 9.78 -54.16
C ARG A 13 -22.23 9.94 -53.39
N GLN A 14 -21.31 8.97 -53.18
CA GLN A 14 -20.72 7.93 -54.03
C GLN A 14 -20.08 8.60 -55.27
N ASP A 15 -18.78 8.63 -55.56
CA ASP A 15 -17.48 8.10 -55.09
C ASP A 15 -16.46 9.27 -55.29
N ASP A 16 -15.28 9.36 -54.68
CA ASP A 16 -14.03 8.72 -55.11
C ASP A 16 -12.88 9.64 -54.59
N LEU A 17 -11.63 9.15 -54.59
CA LEU A 17 -10.37 9.81 -54.19
C LEU A 17 -9.81 9.42 -52.81
N THR A 18 -9.54 8.12 -52.64
CA THR A 18 -8.34 7.68 -51.93
C THR A 18 -7.20 7.53 -52.93
N LEU A 19 -6.22 8.43 -52.91
CA LEU A 19 -4.91 8.19 -53.53
C LEU A 19 -3.82 8.44 -52.49
N GLN A 20 -3.28 7.32 -52.02
CA GLN A 20 -2.06 7.21 -51.25
C GLN A 20 -0.88 7.61 -52.15
N HIS A 21 -0.01 8.50 -51.68
CA HIS A 21 1.32 8.67 -52.26
C HIS A 21 2.35 8.06 -51.31
N THR A 22 2.78 6.85 -51.65
CA THR A 22 4.03 6.23 -51.18
C THR A 22 5.21 6.93 -51.84
N TYR A 23 6.17 7.40 -51.04
CA TYR A 23 7.44 7.94 -51.52
C TYR A 23 8.47 6.81 -51.57
N SER A 24 8.83 6.36 -52.77
CA SER A 24 9.95 5.45 -53.00
C SER A 24 11.14 6.23 -53.56
N ARG A 25 12.32 5.89 -53.03
CA ARG A 25 13.63 6.50 -53.28
C ARG A 25 14.45 5.57 -54.17
N GLU A 26 14.80 6.03 -55.36
CA GLU A 26 15.88 5.57 -56.24
C GLU A 26 15.98 6.66 -57.32
N GLY A 27 17.08 7.40 -57.47
CA GLY A 27 18.39 6.92 -57.87
C GLY A 27 18.49 7.16 -59.37
N ASP A 28 19.22 8.20 -59.78
CA ASP A 28 20.11 8.22 -60.96
C ASP A 28 20.53 9.65 -61.33
N ASP A 29 21.83 9.89 -61.16
CA ASP A 29 22.57 11.04 -61.62
C ASP A 29 22.68 11.01 -63.16
N ALA A 30 22.21 12.06 -63.84
CA ALA A 30 22.52 12.31 -65.25
C ALA A 30 22.71 13.82 -65.51
N PRO A 31 23.83 14.24 -66.12
CA PRO A 31 24.13 15.65 -66.37
C PRO A 31 23.35 16.20 -67.57
N LEU A 32 22.90 17.44 -67.47
CA LEU A 32 22.26 18.17 -68.56
C LEU A 32 23.27 18.50 -69.68
N PRO A 33 22.91 18.36 -70.97
CA PRO A 33 23.82 18.62 -72.07
C PRO A 33 23.96 20.12 -72.38
N TYR A 34 25.21 20.48 -72.66
CA TYR A 34 25.71 21.73 -73.20
C TYR A 34 25.19 21.93 -74.65
N LEU A 35 24.65 23.12 -74.94
CA LEU A 35 24.30 23.53 -76.31
C LEU A 35 25.40 24.47 -76.82
N ASP A 36 26.15 23.93 -77.79
CA ASP A 36 27.21 24.59 -78.53
C ASP A 36 26.68 25.63 -79.51
N ASP A 37 27.55 26.61 -79.73
CA ASP A 37 27.46 27.72 -80.66
C ASP A 37 27.46 27.26 -82.13
N ALA A 38 26.63 27.88 -82.97
CA ALA A 38 26.94 28.00 -84.40
C ALA A 38 26.38 29.29 -85.01
N PRO A 39 27.10 29.88 -85.99
CA PRO A 39 27.04 31.30 -86.31
C PRO A 39 26.21 31.56 -87.57
N TRP A 40 25.65 32.76 -87.69
CA TRP A 40 25.26 33.30 -89.01
C TRP A 40 25.81 34.71 -89.17
N ASP A 41 26.73 34.77 -90.13
CA ASP A 41 27.51 35.88 -90.61
C ASP A 41 26.70 36.75 -91.59
N SER A 42 27.00 38.05 -91.51
CA SER A 42 26.94 39.16 -92.48
C SER A 42 25.92 39.28 -93.64
N ALA A 43 25.54 40.56 -93.82
CA ALA A 43 24.96 41.27 -94.98
C ALA A 43 23.42 41.21 -95.11
N ALA A 44 22.64 42.29 -95.07
CA ALA A 44 22.83 43.75 -95.16
C ALA A 44 21.49 44.44 -94.78
N PRO A 45 21.29 45.77 -94.91
CA PRO A 45 22.11 46.92 -94.59
C PRO A 45 21.45 47.85 -93.53
N ASN A 46 22.30 48.56 -92.79
CA ASN A 46 22.14 49.89 -92.19
C ASN A 46 20.94 50.72 -92.70
N ALA A 47 19.77 50.52 -92.08
CA ALA A 47 18.57 51.35 -92.25
C ALA A 47 18.51 52.53 -91.27
N TRP A 48 19.65 53.06 -90.83
CA TRP A 48 19.73 54.15 -89.84
C TRP A 48 20.35 55.45 -90.36
N GLU A 49 20.63 55.57 -91.66
CA GLU A 49 21.36 56.74 -92.23
C GLU A 49 20.64 57.57 -93.32
N GLU A 50 19.35 57.40 -93.58
CA GLU A 50 18.66 58.20 -94.62
C GLU A 50 17.38 58.92 -94.16
N TRP A 51 17.30 59.46 -92.94
CA TRP A 51 16.27 60.46 -92.59
C TRP A 51 16.89 61.65 -91.84
N SER A 52 17.89 62.29 -92.45
CA SER A 52 18.35 63.64 -92.12
C SER A 52 17.71 64.66 -93.06
N ALA A 53 16.39 64.86 -92.91
CA ALA A 53 15.69 65.99 -93.52
C ALA A 53 14.94 66.74 -92.43
N THR A 54 15.31 68.00 -92.26
CA THR A 54 14.73 69.04 -91.41
C THR A 54 13.22 68.92 -91.21
N ALA A 55 12.81 68.42 -90.04
CA ALA A 55 11.48 68.66 -89.50
C ALA A 55 11.58 69.84 -88.52
N VAL A 56 11.09 70.99 -88.96
CA VAL A 56 10.87 72.16 -88.10
C VAL A 56 9.82 71.77 -87.06
N TRP A 57 10.17 71.84 -85.79
CA TRP A 57 9.25 71.64 -84.68
C TRP A 57 8.14 72.70 -84.71
N GLN A 58 6.94 72.33 -85.16
CA GLN A 58 5.73 73.02 -84.73
C GLN A 58 5.33 72.45 -83.37
N GLN A 59 5.29 73.32 -82.35
CA GLN A 59 4.67 73.00 -81.07
C GLN A 59 3.17 72.75 -81.29
N GLU A 60 2.76 71.49 -81.25
CA GLU A 60 1.38 71.14 -80.91
C GLU A 60 1.16 71.40 -79.41
N PRO A 61 0.02 71.96 -79.00
CA PRO A 61 -0.27 72.18 -77.59
C PRO A 61 -0.34 70.84 -76.85
N GLU A 62 0.35 70.76 -75.70
CA GLU A 62 0.31 69.59 -74.82
C GLU A 62 -1.14 69.18 -74.51
N ALA A 63 -1.51 67.94 -74.88
CA ALA A 63 -2.73 67.33 -74.39
C ALA A 63 -2.61 67.15 -72.86
N PRO A 64 -3.60 67.56 -72.06
CA PRO A 64 -3.48 67.46 -70.61
C PRO A 64 -3.38 65.99 -70.20
N VAL A 65 -2.27 65.65 -69.54
CA VAL A 65 -2.14 64.39 -68.79
C VAL A 65 -3.27 64.39 -67.76
N ARG A 66 -4.30 63.59 -67.99
CA ARG A 66 -5.34 63.36 -66.99
C ARG A 66 -4.68 62.69 -65.79
N ALA A 67 -4.38 63.48 -64.76
CA ALA A 67 -4.04 62.98 -63.44
C ALA A 67 -5.19 62.09 -62.98
N THR A 68 -4.99 60.77 -63.05
CA THR A 68 -6.01 59.84 -62.55
C THR A 68 -6.11 60.04 -61.05
N ARG A 69 -7.33 60.30 -60.55
CA ARG A 69 -7.68 60.35 -59.12
C ARG A 69 -7.48 59.00 -58.39
N ARG A 70 -6.56 58.12 -58.81
CA ARG A 70 -6.25 56.83 -58.17
C ARG A 70 -5.36 56.97 -56.93
N ASN A 71 -4.68 58.11 -56.75
CA ASN A 71 -3.77 58.33 -55.62
C ASN A 71 -4.51 58.38 -54.27
N GLY A 72 -5.74 58.90 -54.23
CA GLY A 72 -6.57 58.90 -53.02
C GLY A 72 -7.05 57.50 -52.61
N LEU A 73 -7.30 56.62 -53.60
CA LEU A 73 -7.69 55.24 -53.35
C LEU A 73 -6.53 54.43 -52.77
N TRP A 74 -5.33 54.57 -53.34
CA TRP A 74 -4.12 53.91 -52.81
C TRP A 74 -3.73 54.43 -51.43
N PHE A 75 -3.88 55.74 -51.18
CA PHE A 75 -3.69 56.31 -49.85
C PHE A 75 -4.68 55.73 -48.83
N LEU A 76 -5.96 55.59 -49.19
CA LEU A 76 -6.97 54.96 -48.34
C LEU A 76 -6.64 53.49 -48.04
N VAL A 77 -6.19 52.73 -49.03
CA VAL A 77 -5.76 51.33 -48.86
C VAL A 77 -4.57 51.24 -47.90
N VAL A 78 -3.57 52.12 -48.04
CA VAL A 78 -2.41 52.15 -47.14
C VAL A 78 -2.84 52.48 -45.70
N VAL A 79 -3.74 53.44 -45.50
CA VAL A 79 -4.26 53.78 -44.17
C VAL A 79 -5.04 52.61 -43.56
N ILE A 80 -5.84 51.89 -44.33
CA ILE A 80 -6.56 50.69 -43.87
C ILE A 80 -5.57 49.59 -43.50
N CYS A 81 -4.55 49.33 -44.33
CA CYS A 81 -3.52 48.34 -44.04
C CYS A 81 -2.72 48.68 -42.77
N LEU A 82 -2.37 49.96 -42.57
CA LEU A 82 -1.69 50.42 -41.36
C LEU A 82 -2.61 50.31 -40.13
N GLY A 83 -3.91 50.56 -40.28
CA GLY A 83 -4.90 50.36 -39.22
C GLY A 83 -5.05 48.87 -38.85
N LEU A 84 -5.08 47.97 -39.84
CA LEU A 84 -5.10 46.53 -39.61
C LEU A 84 -3.81 46.02 -38.98
N LEU A 85 -2.65 46.51 -39.43
CA LEU A 85 -1.36 46.23 -38.82
C LEU A 85 -1.30 46.73 -37.38
N GLY A 86 -1.76 47.97 -37.13
CA GLY A 86 -1.84 48.53 -35.79
C GLY A 86 -2.78 47.73 -34.88
N GLY A 87 -3.93 47.32 -35.39
CA GLY A 87 -4.88 46.44 -34.68
C GLY A 87 -4.29 45.06 -34.40
N MET A 88 -3.58 44.47 -35.36
CA MET A 88 -2.88 43.19 -35.17
C MET A 88 -1.76 43.31 -34.15
N CYS A 89 -0.94 44.37 -34.22
CA CYS A 89 0.08 44.67 -33.23
C CYS A 89 -0.51 44.91 -31.84
N TYR A 90 -1.67 45.56 -31.75
CA TYR A 90 -2.37 45.76 -30.48
C TYR A 90 -2.91 44.45 -29.92
N VAL A 91 -3.53 43.59 -30.74
CA VAL A 91 -3.98 42.25 -30.31
C VAL A 91 -2.81 41.39 -29.85
N VAL A 92 -1.67 41.46 -30.55
CA VAL A 92 -0.43 40.79 -30.11
C VAL A 92 0.05 41.40 -28.79
N PHE A 93 0.13 42.72 -28.67
CA PHE A 93 0.55 43.40 -27.45
C PHE A 93 -0.34 43.08 -26.24
N ASP A 94 -1.66 43.02 -26.45
CA ASP A 94 -2.67 42.63 -25.45
C ASP A 94 -2.53 41.15 -25.06
N ALA A 95 -2.32 40.26 -26.04
CA ALA A 95 -2.07 38.84 -25.79
C ALA A 95 -0.74 38.56 -25.08
N TYR A 96 0.25 39.46 -25.21
CA TYR A 96 1.55 39.39 -24.54
C TYR A 96 1.60 40.23 -23.24
N GLN A 97 0.52 40.90 -22.84
CA GLN A 97 0.48 41.51 -21.51
C GLN A 97 0.68 40.41 -20.45
N PRO A 98 1.45 40.68 -19.37
CA PRO A 98 1.56 39.76 -18.25
C PRO A 98 0.15 39.43 -17.78
N ASN A 99 -0.27 38.19 -17.95
CA ASN A 99 -1.58 37.79 -17.52
C ASN A 99 -1.47 37.59 -16.01
N ASP A 100 -1.82 38.61 -15.22
CA ASP A 100 -1.70 38.59 -13.75
C ASP A 100 -2.30 37.32 -13.15
N THR A 101 -3.37 36.81 -13.77
CA THR A 101 -4.01 35.54 -13.38
C THR A 101 -3.13 34.31 -13.60
N PHE A 102 -2.31 34.29 -14.65
CA PHE A 102 -1.35 33.23 -14.93
C PHE A 102 -0.16 33.31 -13.97
N GLU A 103 0.36 34.51 -13.69
CA GLU A 103 1.46 34.69 -12.74
C GLU A 103 1.06 34.23 -11.34
N LEU A 104 -0.15 34.56 -10.88
CA LEU A 104 -0.69 34.05 -9.60
C LEU A 104 -0.80 32.51 -9.58
N LYS A 105 -1.26 31.89 -10.68
CA LYS A 105 -1.29 30.43 -10.81
C LYS A 105 0.11 29.83 -10.80
N LEU A 106 1.05 30.48 -11.48
CA LEU A 106 2.43 30.03 -11.58
C LEU A 106 3.11 30.06 -10.21
N ASP A 107 2.94 31.15 -9.46
CA ASP A 107 3.47 31.32 -8.11
C ASP A 107 2.85 30.30 -7.13
N TRP A 108 1.52 30.11 -7.23
CA TRP A 108 0.81 29.07 -6.50
C TRP A 108 1.43 27.68 -6.72
N MET A 109 1.77 27.33 -7.96
CA MET A 109 2.30 26.02 -8.35
C MET A 109 3.80 25.83 -8.12
N LYS A 110 4.57 26.92 -7.97
CA LYS A 110 6.03 26.90 -7.77
C LYS A 110 6.46 26.62 -6.32
N ARG A 111 5.54 26.69 -5.37
CA ARG A 111 5.84 26.47 -3.94
C ARG A 111 6.47 25.09 -3.69
N ASP A 112 7.39 25.04 -2.74
CA ASP A 112 8.02 23.79 -2.25
C ASP A 112 7.32 23.23 -1.00
N THR A 113 6.08 23.65 -0.76
CA THR A 113 5.28 23.23 0.38
C THR A 113 4.09 22.40 -0.06
N PHE A 114 3.54 21.56 0.81
CA PHE A 114 2.28 20.87 0.53
C PHE A 114 1.20 21.88 0.16
N PHE A 115 0.35 21.52 -0.80
CA PHE A 115 -0.81 22.37 -1.10
C PHE A 115 -1.80 22.33 0.05
N ASP A 116 -2.53 23.42 0.21
CA ASP A 116 -3.50 23.59 1.29
C ASP A 116 -4.64 22.56 1.19
N GLY A 117 -5.18 22.14 2.34
CA GLY A 117 -6.23 21.12 2.40
C GLY A 117 -5.73 19.68 2.41
N VAL A 118 -4.43 19.43 2.57
CA VAL A 118 -3.86 18.08 2.74
C VAL A 118 -3.68 17.77 4.22
N PHE A 119 -4.15 16.60 4.63
CA PHE A 119 -4.07 16.08 5.99
C PHE A 119 -3.44 14.69 5.97
N VAL A 120 -2.49 14.45 6.88
CA VAL A 120 -1.88 13.13 7.11
C VAL A 120 -2.10 12.75 8.56
N ASP A 121 -2.75 11.62 8.82
CA ASP A 121 -3.16 11.17 10.16
C ASP A 121 -3.96 12.25 10.95
N GLY A 122 -4.74 13.06 10.24
CA GLY A 122 -5.51 14.17 10.80
C GLY A 122 -4.70 15.46 11.05
N VAL A 123 -3.36 15.43 10.91
CA VAL A 123 -2.49 16.61 11.00
C VAL A 123 -2.55 17.39 9.67
N HIS A 124 -2.88 18.68 9.74
CA HIS A 124 -2.87 19.55 8.56
C HIS A 124 -1.42 19.84 8.13
N VAL A 125 -1.03 19.33 6.96
CA VAL A 125 0.33 19.54 6.42
C VAL A 125 0.39 20.61 5.34
N GLY A 126 -0.75 21.16 4.91
CA GLY A 126 -0.81 22.23 3.91
C GLY A 126 0.02 23.44 4.32
N GLY A 127 0.83 23.95 3.38
CA GLY A 127 1.76 25.05 3.62
C GLY A 127 3.08 24.68 4.29
N MET A 128 3.25 23.43 4.76
CA MET A 128 4.51 22.94 5.33
C MET A 128 5.48 22.47 4.23
N THR A 129 6.78 22.56 4.46
CA THR A 129 7.78 21.81 3.68
C THR A 129 7.76 20.33 4.05
N MET A 130 8.44 19.47 3.27
CA MET A 130 8.59 18.04 3.61
C MET A 130 9.12 17.85 5.05
N ALA A 131 10.23 18.51 5.37
CA ALA A 131 10.85 18.44 6.70
C ALA A 131 9.94 18.97 7.82
N GLN A 132 9.18 20.03 7.55
CA GLN A 132 8.21 20.57 8.52
C GLN A 132 7.04 19.61 8.75
N ALA A 133 6.54 18.96 7.69
CA ALA A 133 5.47 17.97 7.81
C ALA A 133 5.95 16.71 8.55
N GLU A 134 7.17 16.23 8.28
CA GLU A 134 7.79 15.14 9.04
C GLU A 134 7.88 15.49 10.53
N GLN A 135 8.36 16.69 10.85
CA GLN A 135 8.46 17.16 12.23
C GLN A 135 7.09 17.33 12.89
N ALA A 136 6.09 17.87 12.17
CA ALA A 136 4.73 18.02 12.67
C ALA A 136 4.10 16.66 12.98
N LEU A 137 4.27 15.67 12.10
CA LEU A 137 3.82 14.30 12.34
C LEU A 137 4.58 13.61 13.49
N GLN A 138 5.79 14.05 13.82
CA GLN A 138 6.49 13.57 15.01
C GLN A 138 5.95 14.21 16.30
N MET A 139 5.56 15.50 16.27
CA MET A 139 5.20 16.31 17.44
C MET A 139 3.70 16.34 17.82
N ASP A 140 2.77 16.47 16.86
CA ASP A 140 1.37 16.89 17.11
C ASP A 140 0.39 15.76 17.51
N GLY A 141 0.87 14.73 18.21
CA GLY A 141 -0.05 13.72 18.78
C GLY A 141 -0.32 12.50 17.91
N ALA A 142 0.41 12.33 16.79
CA ALA A 142 0.70 10.97 16.36
C ALA A 142 1.40 10.21 17.50
N ALA A 143 2.08 10.86 18.46
CA ALA A 143 2.63 10.26 19.69
C ALA A 143 1.64 9.36 20.49
N GLN A 144 0.32 9.66 20.50
CA GLN A 144 -0.67 8.79 21.16
C GLN A 144 -1.04 7.53 20.36
N HIS A 145 -0.66 7.45 19.08
CA HIS A 145 -0.87 6.32 18.17
C HIS A 145 0.42 5.92 17.40
N GLN A 146 1.58 6.40 17.87
CA GLN A 146 2.90 6.23 17.24
C GLN A 146 3.55 4.93 17.69
N GLY A 147 3.16 4.48 18.88
CA GLY A 147 3.57 3.21 19.45
C GLY A 147 2.45 2.19 19.40
N LEU A 148 2.83 0.93 19.36
CA LEU A 148 1.98 -0.21 19.65
C LEU A 148 1.77 -0.19 21.16
N ASP A 149 0.52 -0.28 21.60
CA ASP A 149 0.14 -0.46 23.00
C ASP A 149 -1.10 -1.36 23.06
N ILE A 150 -0.94 -2.59 22.58
CA ILE A 150 -2.01 -3.59 22.66
C ILE A 150 -2.04 -4.14 24.10
N SER A 151 -3.20 -4.05 24.73
CA SER A 151 -3.44 -4.66 26.04
C SER A 151 -3.99 -6.07 25.85
N LEU A 152 -3.19 -7.09 26.14
CA LEU A 152 -3.58 -8.50 26.07
C LEU A 152 -3.90 -9.03 27.46
N THR A 153 -5.17 -9.35 27.72
CA THR A 153 -5.60 -10.05 28.92
C THR A 153 -5.64 -11.55 28.65
N VAL A 154 -4.82 -12.31 29.39
CA VAL A 154 -4.84 -13.77 29.42
C VAL A 154 -5.39 -14.22 30.78
N ASP A 155 -6.57 -14.82 30.77
CA ASP A 155 -7.35 -15.15 31.97
C ASP A 155 -7.63 -13.91 32.85
N LYS A 156 -6.75 -13.60 33.82
CA LYS A 156 -6.85 -12.42 34.71
C LYS A 156 -5.63 -11.50 34.62
N ASP A 157 -4.56 -11.95 33.98
CA ASP A 157 -3.32 -11.22 33.89
C ASP A 157 -3.31 -10.37 32.61
N THR A 158 -2.93 -9.10 32.75
CA THR A 158 -2.85 -8.19 31.60
C THR A 158 -1.40 -7.92 31.25
N LEU A 159 -1.08 -8.10 29.98
CA LEU A 159 0.22 -7.87 29.37
C LEU A 159 0.10 -6.70 28.39
N LYS A 160 1.12 -5.84 28.35
CA LYS A 160 1.24 -4.80 27.33
C LYS A 160 2.21 -5.24 26.24
N ILE A 161 1.73 -5.23 25.01
CA ILE A 161 2.55 -5.46 23.82
C ILE A 161 2.88 -4.08 23.23
N THR A 162 4.16 -3.76 23.21
CA THR A 162 4.70 -2.47 22.74
C THR A 162 5.73 -2.66 21.64
N ASN A 163 6.25 -1.56 21.09
CA ASN A 163 7.34 -1.58 20.11
C ASN A 163 8.58 -2.34 20.60
N ALA A 164 8.76 -2.49 21.92
CA ALA A 164 9.86 -3.29 22.47
C ALA A 164 9.69 -4.79 22.20
N GLN A 165 8.44 -5.29 22.21
CA GLN A 165 8.13 -6.69 21.93
C GLN A 165 7.88 -6.95 20.45
N LEU A 166 7.34 -5.97 19.73
CA LEU A 166 7.10 -6.04 18.30
C LEU A 166 7.51 -4.72 17.65
N PRO A 167 8.77 -4.60 17.21
CA PRO A 167 9.22 -3.45 16.43
C PRO A 167 8.39 -3.31 15.17
N PHE A 168 7.97 -2.09 14.86
CA PHE A 168 7.30 -1.78 13.60
C PHE A 168 7.73 -0.41 13.10
N GLU A 169 7.67 -0.24 11.79
CA GLU A 169 7.98 1.01 11.12
C GLU A 169 6.72 1.57 10.46
N ARG A 170 6.52 2.88 10.63
CA ARG A 170 5.41 3.59 9.98
C ARG A 170 5.86 4.10 8.62
N ASN A 171 5.05 3.89 7.59
CA ASN A 171 5.36 4.33 6.22
C ASN A 171 5.20 5.84 5.99
N THR A 172 5.53 6.66 6.99
CA THR A 172 5.34 8.11 7.01
C THR A 172 5.94 8.78 5.79
N GLN A 173 7.17 8.41 5.43
CA GLN A 173 7.87 8.97 4.27
C GLN A 173 7.08 8.77 2.97
N ALA A 174 6.66 7.53 2.70
CA ALA A 174 5.94 7.20 1.47
C ALA A 174 4.57 7.91 1.39
N VAL A 175 3.88 8.07 2.53
CA VAL A 175 2.61 8.79 2.59
C VAL A 175 2.81 10.28 2.39
N LEU A 176 3.85 10.86 2.98
CA LEU A 176 4.22 12.27 2.74
C LEU A 176 4.62 12.52 1.30
N GLU A 177 5.38 11.63 0.66
CA GLU A 177 5.69 11.73 -0.77
C GLU A 177 4.43 11.67 -1.64
N THR A 178 3.49 10.79 -1.30
CA THR A 178 2.18 10.69 -1.97
C THR A 178 1.35 11.97 -1.78
N ALA A 179 1.34 12.52 -0.57
CA ALA A 179 0.70 13.79 -0.25
C ALA A 179 1.35 14.96 -1.00
N TYR A 180 2.68 14.98 -1.11
CA TYR A 180 3.44 16.05 -1.79
C TYR A 180 3.22 16.00 -3.31
N ALA A 181 3.02 14.81 -3.86
CA ALA A 181 2.69 14.59 -5.27
C ALA A 181 1.33 15.18 -5.71
N ILE A 182 0.42 15.45 -4.76
CA ILE A 182 -0.88 16.10 -5.04
C ILE A 182 -0.63 17.45 -5.72
N GLY A 183 -1.13 17.61 -6.94
CA GLY A 183 -0.93 18.83 -7.72
C GLY A 183 0.42 18.93 -8.43
N ARG A 184 1.34 17.99 -8.20
CA ARG A 184 2.66 17.95 -8.86
C ARG A 184 2.75 16.86 -9.93
N GLN A 185 1.97 15.79 -9.81
CA GLN A 185 1.92 14.72 -10.79
C GLN A 185 0.79 14.90 -11.81
N GLY A 186 1.01 14.34 -13.01
CA GLY A 186 0.02 14.25 -14.06
C GLY A 186 -0.96 13.10 -13.82
N PHE A 187 -2.13 13.16 -14.45
CA PHE A 187 -3.10 12.06 -14.45
C PHE A 187 -3.23 11.47 -15.86
N PRO A 188 -3.44 10.15 -16.01
CA PRO A 188 -3.65 9.54 -17.32
C PRO A 188 -4.84 10.15 -18.09
N TRP A 189 -5.88 10.60 -17.38
CA TRP A 189 -7.06 11.24 -17.97
C TRP A 189 -6.81 12.68 -18.45
N MET A 190 -5.63 13.26 -18.23
CA MET A 190 -5.28 14.60 -18.74
C MET A 190 -5.22 14.64 -20.27
N LEU A 191 -5.00 13.50 -20.92
CA LEU A 191 -4.98 13.39 -22.37
C LEU A 191 -6.42 13.53 -22.92
N GLY A 192 -6.67 14.62 -23.66
CA GLY A 192 -7.97 14.89 -24.28
C GLY A 192 -8.95 15.72 -23.43
N SER A 193 -8.53 16.24 -22.27
CA SER A 193 -9.37 17.06 -21.39
C SER A 193 -9.66 18.48 -21.91
N GLY A 194 -8.98 18.91 -22.98
CA GLY A 194 -9.05 20.30 -23.48
C GLY A 194 -8.29 21.32 -22.62
N HIS A 195 -7.66 20.88 -21.52
CA HIS A 195 -6.84 21.72 -20.65
C HIS A 195 -5.36 21.35 -20.78
N THR A 196 -4.47 22.32 -20.57
CA THR A 196 -3.04 22.03 -20.48
C THR A 196 -2.74 21.22 -19.20
N PRO A 197 -1.64 20.44 -19.18
CA PRO A 197 -1.21 19.75 -17.96
C PRO A 197 -1.04 20.71 -16.77
N PHE A 198 -0.60 21.95 -17.02
CA PHE A 198 -0.47 22.98 -16.00
C PHE A 198 -1.83 23.37 -15.41
N GLU A 199 -2.81 23.72 -16.25
CA GLU A 199 -4.14 24.14 -15.80
C GLU A 199 -4.84 23.01 -15.02
N THR A 200 -4.69 21.77 -15.48
CA THR A 200 -5.29 20.61 -14.82
C THR A 200 -4.70 20.39 -13.42
N ARG A 201 -3.38 20.49 -13.28
CA ARG A 201 -2.73 20.38 -11.97
C ARG A 201 -3.15 21.52 -11.03
N PHE A 202 -3.23 22.75 -11.53
CA PHE A 202 -3.73 23.88 -10.75
C PHE A 202 -5.16 23.63 -10.26
N GLN A 203 -6.08 23.23 -11.14
CA GLN A 203 -7.46 22.90 -10.76
C GLN A 203 -7.53 21.77 -9.74
N HIS A 204 -6.67 20.76 -9.85
CA HIS A 204 -6.58 19.69 -8.86
C HIS A 204 -6.21 20.24 -7.47
N THR A 205 -5.27 21.18 -7.38
CA THR A 205 -4.93 21.81 -6.08
C THR A 205 -6.10 22.60 -5.49
N GLN A 206 -6.87 23.30 -6.33
CA GLN A 206 -8.07 24.03 -5.91
C GLN A 206 -9.18 23.08 -5.45
N GLN A 207 -9.30 21.92 -6.09
CA GLN A 207 -10.21 20.87 -5.66
C GLN A 207 -9.79 20.30 -4.32
N THR A 208 -8.51 20.00 -4.11
CA THR A 208 -7.98 19.52 -2.83
C THR A 208 -8.24 20.52 -1.72
N LEU A 209 -8.03 21.82 -1.96
CA LEU A 209 -8.35 22.86 -0.98
C LEU A 209 -9.83 22.82 -0.54
N ARG A 210 -10.75 22.57 -1.48
CA ARG A 210 -12.20 22.54 -1.20
C ARG A 210 -12.69 21.23 -0.58
N LYS A 211 -12.17 20.10 -1.07
CA LYS A 211 -12.63 18.76 -0.69
C LYS A 211 -11.80 18.11 0.41
N GLN A 212 -10.61 18.64 0.65
CA GLN A 212 -9.55 18.07 1.47
C GLN A 212 -9.04 16.72 0.94
N ALA A 213 -7.77 16.45 1.18
CA ALA A 213 -7.16 15.14 0.95
C ALA A 213 -6.72 14.58 2.30
N HIS A 214 -7.29 13.44 2.67
CA HIS A 214 -6.96 12.75 3.91
C HIS A 214 -6.16 11.50 3.58
N LEU A 215 -4.94 11.41 4.10
CA LEU A 215 -4.09 10.24 4.00
C LEU A 215 -3.82 9.71 5.40
N SER A 216 -3.65 8.39 5.49
CA SER A 216 -3.32 7.71 6.74
C SER A 216 -2.06 6.91 6.55
N THR A 217 -1.15 7.01 7.51
CA THR A 217 0.01 6.14 7.55
C THR A 217 -0.38 4.76 8.04
N GLN A 218 0.37 3.78 7.58
CA GLN A 218 0.23 2.38 7.91
C GLN A 218 1.49 1.91 8.60
N VAL A 219 1.29 0.99 9.53
CA VAL A 219 2.35 0.29 10.22
C VAL A 219 2.72 -0.96 9.46
N THR A 220 4.01 -1.13 9.21
CA THR A 220 4.61 -2.36 8.67
C THR A 220 5.26 -3.10 9.82
N TYR A 221 4.89 -4.36 10.00
CA TYR A 221 5.44 -5.23 11.05
C TYR A 221 5.92 -6.55 10.44
N ASP A 222 6.88 -7.20 11.09
CA ASP A 222 7.38 -8.52 10.69
C ASP A 222 6.44 -9.62 11.21
N GLU A 223 5.80 -10.34 10.29
CA GLU A 223 4.88 -11.43 10.62
C GLU A 223 5.57 -12.59 11.36
N ALA A 224 6.84 -12.86 11.07
CA ALA A 224 7.60 -13.90 11.76
C ALA A 224 7.87 -13.51 13.22
N GLN A 225 8.14 -12.23 13.48
CA GLN A 225 8.29 -11.71 14.85
C GLN A 225 6.97 -11.74 15.61
N LEU A 226 5.86 -11.38 14.95
CA LEU A 226 4.53 -11.49 15.54
C LEU A 226 4.21 -12.95 15.93
N ARG A 227 4.54 -13.89 15.05
CA ARG A 227 4.37 -15.33 15.32
C ARG A 227 5.23 -15.79 16.49
N ALA A 228 6.50 -15.37 16.53
CA ALA A 228 7.40 -15.71 17.62
C ALA A 228 6.90 -15.16 18.97
N LEU A 229 6.38 -13.93 18.99
CA LEU A 229 5.77 -13.32 20.18
C LEU A 229 4.54 -14.09 20.65
N ALA A 230 3.63 -14.46 19.75
CA ALA A 230 2.45 -15.25 20.12
C ALA A 230 2.84 -16.62 20.71
N ASN A 231 3.85 -17.27 20.12
CA ASN A 231 4.37 -18.55 20.61
C ASN A 231 5.04 -18.42 21.98
N SER A 232 5.82 -17.36 22.23
CA SER A 232 6.49 -17.15 23.51
C SER A 232 5.48 -16.90 24.64
N ILE A 233 4.49 -16.03 24.40
CA ILE A 233 3.39 -15.78 25.35
C ILE A 233 2.63 -17.08 25.63
N ALA A 234 2.29 -17.85 24.59
CA ALA A 234 1.59 -19.12 24.76
C ALA A 234 2.40 -20.15 25.55
N ALA A 235 3.71 -20.25 25.32
CA ALA A 235 4.58 -21.15 26.05
C ALA A 235 4.70 -20.77 27.53
N GLU A 236 4.82 -19.47 27.84
CA GLU A 236 4.90 -18.98 29.23
C GLU A 236 3.60 -19.23 30.01
N ARG A 237 2.45 -19.15 29.34
CA ARG A 237 1.13 -19.32 29.96
C ARG A 237 0.65 -20.77 29.98
N THR A 238 1.25 -21.64 29.17
CA THR A 238 0.90 -23.06 29.12
C THR A 238 1.55 -23.82 30.26
N ARG A 239 0.73 -24.56 31.02
CA ARG A 239 1.15 -25.39 32.16
C ARG A 239 0.61 -26.80 31.98
N GLN A 240 1.47 -27.80 32.16
CA GLN A 240 1.05 -29.20 32.11
C GLN A 240 0.26 -29.58 33.37
N PRO A 241 -0.77 -30.45 33.25
CA PRO A 241 -1.45 -30.99 34.42
C PRO A 241 -0.52 -31.88 35.24
N ILE A 242 -0.76 -31.93 36.55
CA ILE A 242 -0.05 -32.81 37.48
C ILE A 242 -1.02 -33.88 37.96
N ASN A 243 -0.69 -35.14 37.67
CA ASN A 243 -1.47 -36.30 38.11
C ASN A 243 -1.33 -36.52 39.62
N ALA A 244 -2.40 -37.00 40.23
CA ALA A 244 -2.32 -37.57 41.58
C ALA A 244 -1.58 -38.92 41.56
N ILE A 245 -0.88 -39.22 42.65
CA ILE A 245 -0.22 -40.50 42.90
C ILE A 245 -0.54 -41.00 44.30
N ILE A 246 -0.44 -42.31 44.51
CA ILE A 246 -0.46 -42.90 45.85
C ILE A 246 0.87 -42.52 46.53
N ALA A 247 0.79 -41.75 47.62
CA ALA A 247 1.95 -41.32 48.38
C ALA A 247 2.37 -42.38 49.40
N GLU A 248 1.41 -42.95 50.13
CA GLU A 248 1.67 -43.89 51.22
C GLU A 248 0.46 -44.79 51.49
N PHE A 249 0.69 -45.96 52.10
CA PHE A 249 -0.34 -46.81 52.67
C PHE A 249 -0.10 -47.02 54.17
N ASP A 250 -1.08 -46.64 54.98
CA ASP A 250 -1.03 -46.86 56.43
C ASP A 250 -1.59 -48.24 56.78
N PHE A 251 -0.75 -49.10 57.34
CA PHE A 251 -1.13 -50.47 57.73
C PHE A 251 -2.06 -50.55 58.95
N GLN A 252 -2.06 -49.55 59.82
CA GLN A 252 -2.92 -49.51 61.01
C GLN A 252 -4.35 -49.14 60.61
N THR A 253 -4.49 -48.04 59.85
CA THR A 253 -5.80 -47.56 59.41
C THR A 253 -6.29 -48.23 58.12
N ARG A 254 -5.38 -48.88 57.38
CA ARG A 254 -5.61 -49.53 56.07
C ARG A 254 -6.09 -48.57 54.99
N ASN A 255 -5.59 -47.33 55.04
CA ASN A 255 -5.97 -46.26 54.13
C ASN A 255 -4.78 -45.84 53.25
N PHE A 256 -5.08 -45.42 52.03
CA PHE A 256 -4.11 -44.80 51.14
C PHE A 256 -4.10 -43.28 51.32
N THR A 257 -2.91 -42.70 51.38
CA THR A 257 -2.69 -41.26 51.24
C THR A 257 -2.37 -40.97 49.80
N VAL A 258 -3.05 -39.98 49.21
CA VAL A 258 -2.94 -39.63 47.79
C VAL A 258 -2.53 -38.17 47.67
N THR A 259 -1.61 -37.86 46.76
CA THR A 259 -1.24 -36.46 46.45
C THR A 259 -2.40 -35.72 45.78
N GLN A 260 -2.41 -34.39 45.90
CA GLN A 260 -3.40 -33.57 45.21
C GLN A 260 -3.02 -33.44 43.72
N ASP A 261 -3.98 -33.71 42.83
CA ASP A 261 -3.84 -33.42 41.41
C ASP A 261 -4.02 -31.92 41.13
N MET A 262 -3.38 -31.43 40.07
CA MET A 262 -3.51 -30.03 39.64
C MET A 262 -3.86 -29.96 38.16
N PRO A 263 -4.92 -29.21 37.77
CA PRO A 263 -5.24 -28.99 36.37
C PRO A 263 -4.13 -28.18 35.70
N GLY A 264 -3.85 -28.55 34.45
CA GLY A 264 -3.03 -27.77 33.54
C GLY A 264 -3.88 -26.71 32.82
N ALA A 265 -3.21 -25.91 31.99
CA ALA A 265 -3.84 -24.89 31.17
C ALA A 265 -3.03 -24.74 29.88
N VAL A 266 -3.70 -24.64 28.73
CA VAL A 266 -3.04 -24.43 27.43
C VAL A 266 -3.55 -23.14 26.81
N LEU A 267 -2.64 -22.27 26.40
CA LEU A 267 -2.97 -21.10 25.59
C LEU A 267 -2.80 -21.45 24.11
N ASN A 268 -3.83 -21.19 23.29
CA ASN A 268 -3.76 -21.43 21.85
C ASN A 268 -2.94 -20.32 21.15
N ALA A 269 -1.71 -20.65 20.77
CA ALA A 269 -0.80 -19.73 20.09
C ALA A 269 -1.29 -19.27 18.71
N ASP A 270 -1.94 -20.16 17.94
CA ASP A 270 -2.48 -19.83 16.62
C ASP A 270 -3.63 -18.84 16.71
N LEU A 271 -4.52 -19.02 17.69
CA LEU A 271 -5.62 -18.10 17.96
C LEU A 271 -5.09 -16.73 18.41
N LEU A 272 -4.09 -16.71 19.30
CA LEU A 272 -3.46 -15.47 19.75
C LEU A 272 -2.82 -14.73 18.58
N PHE A 273 -2.04 -15.42 17.76
CA PHE A 273 -1.45 -14.86 16.55
C PHE A 273 -2.51 -14.27 15.62
N ALA A 274 -3.58 -15.01 15.32
CA ALA A 274 -4.64 -14.55 14.44
C ALA A 274 -5.34 -13.29 14.95
N ARG A 275 -5.58 -13.21 16.27
CA ARG A 275 -6.19 -12.01 16.89
C ARG A 275 -5.28 -10.80 16.86
N LEU A 276 -4.00 -10.97 17.18
CA LEU A 276 -3.03 -9.88 17.10
C LEU A 276 -2.87 -9.40 15.65
N LYS A 277 -2.75 -10.33 14.70
CA LYS A 277 -2.66 -10.01 13.28
C LYS A 277 -3.88 -9.23 12.79
N ALA A 278 -5.09 -9.69 13.13
CA ALA A 278 -6.31 -8.99 12.74
C ALA A 278 -6.38 -7.56 13.29
N ALA A 279 -5.98 -7.33 14.55
CA ALA A 279 -5.94 -5.99 15.14
C ALA A 279 -4.93 -5.08 14.43
N LEU A 280 -3.72 -5.59 14.14
CA LEU A 280 -2.68 -4.84 13.43
C LEU A 280 -3.08 -4.51 11.99
N ASP A 281 -3.66 -5.46 11.27
CA ASP A 281 -4.16 -5.27 9.89
C ASP A 281 -5.32 -4.27 9.83
N ALA A 282 -6.14 -4.19 10.89
CA ALA A 282 -7.21 -3.23 11.03
C ALA A 282 -6.75 -1.82 11.45
N GLY A 283 -5.47 -1.64 11.76
CA GLY A 283 -4.91 -0.37 12.25
C GLY A 283 -5.21 -0.08 13.73
N GLU A 284 -5.64 -1.08 14.50
CA GLU A 284 -6.01 -0.93 15.91
C GLU A 284 -4.78 -1.14 16.83
N TYR A 285 -3.82 -0.20 16.79
CA TYR A 285 -2.55 -0.30 17.52
C TYR A 285 -2.66 -0.16 19.05
N THR A 286 -3.83 0.20 19.57
CA THR A 286 -4.14 0.37 21.00
C THR A 286 -5.28 -0.56 21.47
N ALA A 287 -5.55 -1.62 20.70
CA ALA A 287 -6.64 -2.55 20.99
C ALA A 287 -6.48 -3.26 22.35
N SER A 288 -7.62 -3.58 22.96
CA SER A 288 -7.70 -4.47 24.12
C SER A 288 -8.18 -5.85 23.67
N LEU A 289 -7.30 -6.85 23.78
CA LEU A 289 -7.57 -8.23 23.38
C LEU A 289 -7.70 -9.10 24.63
N ALA A 290 -8.72 -9.95 24.67
CA ALA A 290 -8.87 -10.96 25.72
C ALA A 290 -8.80 -12.36 25.11
N ILE A 291 -8.08 -13.26 25.78
CA ILE A 291 -8.01 -14.68 25.43
C ILE A 291 -7.96 -15.51 26.71
N GLU A 292 -8.60 -16.68 26.69
CA GLU A 292 -8.63 -17.59 27.84
C GLU A 292 -7.78 -18.82 27.56
N THR A 293 -7.16 -19.35 28.60
CA THR A 293 -6.52 -20.66 28.55
C THR A 293 -7.57 -21.77 28.63
N VAL A 294 -7.33 -22.86 27.91
CA VAL A 294 -8.18 -24.05 27.98
C VAL A 294 -7.66 -24.95 29.09
N PRO A 295 -8.46 -25.29 30.11
CA PRO A 295 -8.02 -26.18 31.18
C PRO A 295 -7.77 -27.58 30.63
N VAL A 296 -6.66 -28.19 31.05
CA VAL A 296 -6.34 -29.58 30.73
C VAL A 296 -6.40 -30.38 32.02
N LEU A 297 -7.31 -31.36 32.06
CA LEU A 297 -7.48 -32.19 33.24
C LEU A 297 -6.31 -33.18 33.38
N PRO A 298 -5.89 -33.48 34.61
CA PRO A 298 -4.94 -34.56 34.86
C PRO A 298 -5.56 -35.90 34.43
N THR A 299 -4.72 -36.80 33.94
CA THR A 299 -5.13 -38.15 33.52
C THR A 299 -5.60 -38.98 34.71
N VAL A 300 -4.99 -38.78 35.88
CA VAL A 300 -5.35 -39.46 37.13
C VAL A 300 -5.65 -38.41 38.19
N THR A 301 -6.87 -38.44 38.71
CA THR A 301 -7.32 -37.47 39.73
C THR A 301 -7.17 -38.04 41.15
N SER A 302 -6.98 -37.17 42.13
CA SER A 302 -6.90 -37.56 43.53
C SER A 302 -8.22 -38.16 44.03
N VAL A 303 -9.35 -37.69 43.48
CA VAL A 303 -10.70 -38.21 43.76
C VAL A 303 -10.84 -39.63 43.23
N GLU A 304 -10.40 -39.89 42.01
CA GLU A 304 -10.40 -41.23 41.41
C GLU A 304 -9.57 -42.19 42.23
N LEU A 305 -8.33 -41.84 42.61
CA LEU A 305 -7.49 -42.72 43.43
C LEU A 305 -8.10 -42.95 44.83
N LYS A 306 -8.64 -41.91 45.48
CA LYS A 306 -9.27 -42.07 46.80
C LYS A 306 -10.49 -42.99 46.77
N ASN A 307 -11.27 -42.96 45.69
CA ASN A 307 -12.49 -43.75 45.55
C ASN A 307 -12.28 -45.09 44.82
N GLY A 308 -11.17 -45.24 44.11
CA GLY A 308 -10.90 -46.39 43.24
C GLY A 308 -10.29 -47.59 43.95
N PHE A 309 -9.71 -47.41 45.14
CA PHE A 309 -9.18 -48.52 45.93
C PHE A 309 -10.19 -49.02 46.95
N ALA A 310 -10.39 -50.34 46.95
CA ALA A 310 -11.19 -51.03 47.95
C ALA A 310 -10.48 -52.31 48.39
N ARG A 311 -10.72 -52.71 49.64
CA ARG A 311 -10.23 -54.00 50.14
C ARG A 311 -10.98 -55.13 49.45
N LEU A 312 -10.28 -55.86 48.58
CA LEU A 312 -10.86 -56.99 47.84
C LEU A 312 -11.13 -58.20 48.73
N ALA A 313 -10.20 -58.56 49.61
CA ALA A 313 -10.34 -59.69 50.52
C ALA A 313 -9.51 -59.51 51.80
N SER A 314 -9.89 -60.23 52.86
CA SER A 314 -9.15 -60.30 54.13
C SER A 314 -9.40 -61.66 54.77
N PHE A 315 -8.33 -62.36 55.13
CA PHE A 315 -8.38 -63.64 55.81
C PHE A 315 -7.45 -63.63 57.01
N SER A 316 -7.80 -64.41 58.04
CA SER A 316 -7.00 -64.57 59.24
C SER A 316 -7.04 -66.02 59.71
N THR A 317 -5.92 -66.51 60.23
CA THR A 317 -5.81 -67.83 60.86
C THR A 317 -4.89 -67.74 62.08
N ASN A 318 -5.04 -68.68 63.01
CA ASN A 318 -4.23 -68.74 64.23
C ASN A 318 -3.10 -69.76 64.08
N THR A 319 -1.96 -69.47 64.69
CA THR A 319 -0.81 -70.38 64.74
C THR A 319 -0.82 -71.25 66.00
N THR A 320 0.07 -72.24 66.05
CA THR A 320 0.28 -73.14 67.20
C THR A 320 1.25 -72.54 68.23
N SER A 321 1.48 -73.22 69.35
CA SER A 321 2.38 -72.78 70.44
C SER A 321 3.89 -72.93 70.15
N ASP A 322 4.31 -72.96 68.88
CA ASP A 322 5.73 -73.07 68.49
C ASP A 322 6.33 -71.67 68.24
N GLU A 323 7.16 -71.21 69.16
CA GLU A 323 7.76 -69.87 69.09
C GLU A 323 8.69 -69.66 67.89
N LYS A 324 9.47 -70.68 67.50
CA LYS A 324 10.40 -70.58 66.38
C LYS A 324 9.62 -70.43 65.07
N ARG A 325 8.59 -71.26 64.90
CA ARG A 325 7.70 -71.18 63.74
C ARG A 325 6.98 -69.84 63.68
N ASN A 326 6.45 -69.37 64.81
CA ASN A 326 5.74 -68.09 64.89
C ASN A 326 6.65 -66.90 64.54
N THR A 327 7.92 -66.96 64.97
CA THR A 327 8.93 -65.95 64.61
C THR A 327 9.19 -65.92 63.11
N ASN A 328 9.36 -67.08 62.47
CA ASN A 328 9.58 -67.17 61.03
C ASN A 328 8.36 -66.68 60.22
N ILE A 329 7.14 -67.02 60.64
CA ILE A 329 5.91 -66.53 60.01
C ILE A 329 5.83 -64.99 60.11
N ARG A 330 6.14 -64.42 61.28
CA ARG A 330 6.16 -62.97 61.48
C ARG A 330 7.17 -62.28 60.57
N LEU A 331 8.40 -62.79 60.48
CA LEU A 331 9.45 -62.22 59.63
C LEU A 331 9.08 -62.32 58.14
N ALA A 332 8.56 -63.46 57.69
CA ALA A 332 8.09 -63.62 56.31
C ALA A 332 6.94 -62.66 55.99
N ALA A 333 5.96 -62.50 56.90
CA ALA A 333 4.87 -61.56 56.72
C ALA A 333 5.36 -60.10 56.66
N GLN A 334 6.36 -59.73 57.47
CA GLN A 334 6.98 -58.41 57.43
C GLN A 334 7.71 -58.16 56.10
N ALA A 335 8.40 -59.16 55.54
CA ALA A 335 9.08 -59.04 54.26
C ALA A 335 8.11 -58.84 53.07
N ILE A 336 6.94 -59.48 53.14
CA ILE A 336 5.92 -59.44 52.07
C ILE A 336 5.02 -58.21 52.18
N SER A 337 4.80 -57.69 53.39
CA SER A 337 3.93 -56.55 53.63
C SER A 337 4.38 -55.32 52.83
N GLY A 338 3.42 -54.62 52.21
CA GLY A 338 3.68 -53.44 51.39
C GLY A 338 4.08 -53.72 49.94
N THR A 339 4.08 -54.98 49.51
CA THR A 339 4.29 -55.31 48.09
C THR A 339 3.16 -54.73 47.23
N THR A 340 3.53 -53.91 46.25
CA THR A 340 2.62 -53.43 45.19
C THR A 340 2.80 -54.32 43.98
N LEU A 341 1.70 -54.84 43.42
CA LEU A 341 1.71 -55.72 42.27
C LEU A 341 0.90 -55.07 41.14
N MET A 342 1.57 -54.73 40.04
CA MET A 342 0.94 -54.14 38.86
C MET A 342 0.22 -55.22 38.03
N PRO A 343 -0.72 -54.83 37.14
CA PRO A 343 -1.32 -55.76 36.20
C PRO A 343 -0.27 -56.55 35.42
N ASN A 344 -0.45 -57.88 35.36
CA ASN A 344 0.47 -58.86 34.74
C ASN A 344 1.80 -59.11 35.47
N GLU A 345 2.05 -58.50 36.63
CA GLU A 345 3.19 -58.89 37.46
C GLU A 345 2.93 -60.20 38.20
N THR A 346 4.00 -60.99 38.40
CA THR A 346 3.96 -62.23 39.18
C THR A 346 4.58 -61.99 40.55
N PHE A 347 3.87 -62.37 41.60
CA PHE A 347 4.39 -62.35 42.96
C PHE A 347 5.10 -63.67 43.29
N SER A 348 6.37 -63.61 43.72
CA SER A 348 7.14 -64.77 44.17
C SER A 348 7.46 -64.67 45.67
N PHE A 349 6.95 -65.63 46.45
CA PHE A 349 7.20 -65.69 47.89
C PHE A 349 8.69 -65.87 48.22
N ASN A 350 9.37 -66.78 47.52
CA ASN A 350 10.77 -67.12 47.80
C ASN A 350 11.72 -65.96 47.45
N GLU A 351 11.44 -65.24 46.37
CA GLU A 351 12.23 -64.04 46.02
C GLU A 351 12.12 -62.96 47.10
N ARG A 352 10.94 -62.82 47.71
CA ARG A 352 10.71 -61.77 48.70
C ARG A 352 11.24 -62.12 50.09
N VAL A 353 11.13 -63.37 50.50
CA VAL A 353 11.51 -63.83 51.85
C VAL A 353 12.96 -64.33 51.92
N GLY A 354 13.57 -64.66 50.77
CA GLY A 354 14.93 -65.19 50.67
C GLY A 354 14.99 -66.73 50.75
N GLU A 355 16.12 -67.30 50.32
CA GLU A 355 16.31 -68.75 50.32
C GLU A 355 16.35 -69.32 51.75
N ARG A 356 15.72 -70.48 51.92
CA ARG A 356 15.79 -71.24 53.15
C ARG A 356 17.03 -72.12 53.11
N THR A 357 17.94 -71.95 54.05
CA THR A 357 18.97 -72.97 54.31
C THR A 357 18.30 -74.18 54.95
N ALA A 358 18.53 -75.35 54.35
CA ALA A 358 17.94 -76.63 54.72
C ALA A 358 18.41 -77.14 56.09
#